data_AF-A0AAE2ZI15-F1
#
_entry.id   AF-A0AAE2ZI15-F1
#
_cell.length_a   1.000
_cell.length_b   1.000
_cell.length_c   1.000
_cell.angle_alpha   90.00
_cell.angle_beta   90.00
_cell.angle_gamma   90.00
#
_symmetry.space_group_name_H-M   'P 1'
#
loop_
_entity.id
_entity.type
_entity.pdbx_description
1 polymer ?
#
loop_
_entity_poly.entity_id
_entity_poly.type
_entity_poly.pdbx_seq_one_letter_code
_entity_poly.pdbx_strand_id
1 'polypeptide(L)'
;MFDKIIAFLGHVSPLIGIITFFIGRWWGRKDAIAIARRNEWNKASEPVHVLALSHASELRSRLSKRIPISEQQIDSLLWHCDKKDADKIKSAWLNYKDIESRAGDEYWQDPSFNEWDEYVAAAEKLGHLTKKK
;
A
#
# COMPACT_ATOMS: atom_id res chain seq x y z
N MET A 1 -8.31 -60.55 -12.07
CA MET A 1 -8.28 -59.17 -12.61
C MET A 1 -8.59 -58.15 -11.52
N PHE A 2 -9.59 -58.42 -10.67
CA PHE A 2 -9.96 -57.59 -9.51
C PHE A 2 -8.84 -57.43 -8.46
N ASP A 3 -8.08 -58.47 -8.13
CA ASP A 3 -7.02 -58.38 -7.12
C ASP A 3 -5.89 -57.41 -7.49
N LYS A 4 -5.59 -57.28 -8.80
CA LYS A 4 -4.61 -56.32 -9.30
C LYS A 4 -5.11 -54.87 -9.18
N ILE A 5 -6.42 -54.66 -9.35
CA ILE A 5 -7.05 -53.32 -9.23
C ILE A 5 -7.11 -52.92 -7.75
N ILE A 6 -7.45 -53.84 -6.85
CA ILE A 6 -7.49 -53.59 -5.41
C ILE A 6 -6.08 -53.31 -4.86
N ALA A 7 -5.07 -54.07 -5.28
CA ALA A 7 -3.68 -53.81 -4.92
C ALA A 7 -3.18 -52.46 -5.46
N PHE A 8 -3.54 -52.10 -6.69
CA PHE A 8 -3.23 -50.80 -7.28
C PHE A 8 -3.88 -49.64 -6.50
N LEU A 9 -5.18 -49.75 -6.17
CA LEU A 9 -5.89 -48.76 -5.36
C LEU A 9 -5.31 -48.62 -3.96
N GLY A 10 -4.87 -49.73 -3.35
CA GLY A 10 -4.19 -49.74 -2.05
C GLY A 10 -2.86 -48.97 -2.03
N HIS A 11 -2.16 -48.88 -3.17
CA HIS A 11 -0.94 -48.08 -3.31
C HIS A 11 -1.20 -46.62 -3.72
N VAL A 12 -2.23 -46.39 -4.54
CA VAL A 12 -2.56 -45.05 -5.06
C VAL A 12 -3.25 -44.18 -3.99
N SER A 13 -4.07 -44.77 -3.12
CA SER A 13 -4.78 -44.02 -2.06
C SER A 13 -3.83 -43.31 -1.08
N PRO A 14 -2.78 -43.96 -0.52
CA PRO A 14 -1.78 -43.29 0.30
C PRO A 14 -1.01 -42.20 -0.46
N LEU A 15 -0.71 -42.43 -1.75
CA LEU A 15 0.02 -41.48 -2.58
C LEU A 15 -0.79 -40.19 -2.81
N ILE A 16 -2.09 -40.32 -3.09
CA ILE A 16 -3.01 -39.18 -3.21
C ILE A 16 -3.06 -38.39 -1.90
N GLY A 17 -3.14 -39.08 -0.75
CA GLY A 17 -3.14 -38.44 0.58
C GLY A 17 -1.86 -37.65 0.86
N ILE A 18 -0.70 -38.16 0.44
CA ILE A 18 0.57 -37.45 0.57
C ILE A 18 0.60 -36.21 -0.34
N ILE A 19 0.17 -36.34 -1.59
CA ILE A 19 0.14 -35.23 -2.55
C ILE A 19 -0.78 -34.11 -2.05
N THR A 20 -2.00 -34.44 -1.59
CA THR A 20 -2.94 -33.45 -1.06
C THR A 20 -2.40 -32.75 0.19
N PHE A 21 -1.71 -33.49 1.08
CA PHE A 21 -1.04 -32.91 2.24
C PHE A 21 0.02 -31.87 1.86
N PHE A 22 0.89 -32.19 0.89
CA PHE A 22 1.92 -31.26 0.43
C PHE A 22 1.34 -30.04 -0.29
N ILE A 23 0.29 -30.21 -1.10
CA ILE A 23 -0.42 -29.09 -1.74
C ILE A 23 -1.03 -28.18 -0.68
N GLY A 24 -1.75 -28.72 0.31
CA GLY A 24 -2.33 -27.93 1.40
C GLY A 24 -1.28 -27.19 2.22
N ARG A 25 -0.16 -27.85 2.56
CA ARG A 25 0.97 -27.22 3.27
C ARG A 25 1.67 -26.14 2.44
N TRP A 26 1.67 -26.26 1.12
CA TRP A 26 2.25 -25.25 0.23
C TRP A 26 1.33 -24.03 0.10
N TRP A 27 0.03 -24.24 -0.08
CA TRP A 27 -0.97 -23.17 -0.13
C TRP A 27 -1.05 -22.41 1.19
N GLY A 28 -1.15 -23.11 2.33
CA GLY A 28 -1.18 -22.46 3.64
C GLY A 28 0.07 -21.61 3.95
N ARG A 29 1.25 -22.04 3.46
CA ARG A 29 2.47 -21.22 3.56
C ARG A 29 2.41 -19.98 2.67
N LYS A 30 1.92 -20.10 1.44
CA LYS A 30 1.73 -18.94 0.54
C LYS A 30 0.76 -17.93 1.13
N ASP A 31 -0.36 -18.40 1.68
CA ASP A 31 -1.37 -17.55 2.28
C ASP A 31 -0.83 -16.81 3.51
N ALA A 32 -0.10 -17.51 4.39
CA ALA A 32 0.53 -16.89 5.55
C ALA A 32 1.54 -15.79 5.15
N ILE A 33 2.36 -16.05 4.14
CA ILE A 33 3.32 -15.06 3.59
C ILE A 33 2.58 -13.86 2.98
N ALA A 34 1.50 -14.11 2.25
CA ALA A 34 0.69 -13.05 1.63
C ALA A 34 -0.04 -12.19 2.68
N ILE A 35 -0.47 -12.78 3.80
CA ILE A 35 -1.08 -12.05 4.93
C ILE A 35 -0.03 -11.21 5.65
N ALA A 36 1.14 -11.78 5.96
CA ALA A 36 2.24 -11.05 6.60
C ALA A 36 2.66 -9.83 5.78
N ARG A 37 2.85 -10.00 4.46
CA ARG A 37 3.19 -8.90 3.56
C ARG A 37 2.11 -7.80 3.53
N ARG A 38 0.83 -8.17 3.52
CA ARG A 38 -0.28 -7.21 3.59
C ARG A 38 -0.29 -6.44 4.90
N ASN A 39 -0.02 -7.10 6.02
CA ASN A 39 0.02 -6.45 7.33
C ASN A 39 1.19 -5.47 7.44
N GLU A 40 2.37 -5.85 6.95
CA GLU A 40 3.54 -4.96 6.90
C GLU A 40 3.27 -3.72 6.04
N TRP A 41 2.69 -3.91 4.85
CA TRP A 41 2.23 -2.81 4.00
C TRP A 41 1.24 -1.90 4.73
N ASN A 42 0.16 -2.48 5.28
CA ASN A 42 -0.89 -1.70 5.94
C ASN A 42 -0.37 -0.92 7.14
N LYS A 43 0.62 -1.46 7.87
CA LYS A 43 1.28 -0.78 8.98
C LYS A 43 2.14 0.40 8.51
N ALA A 44 2.87 0.24 7.41
CA ALA A 44 3.70 1.31 6.84
C ALA A 44 2.87 2.39 6.11
N SER A 45 1.73 2.00 5.51
CA SER A 45 0.91 2.88 4.68
C SER A 45 -0.08 3.73 5.48
N GLU A 46 -0.54 3.22 6.61
CA GLU A 46 -1.47 3.93 7.50
C GLU A 46 -1.05 5.36 7.86
N PRO A 47 0.19 5.64 8.32
CA PRO A 47 0.58 7.01 8.65
C PRO A 47 0.54 7.92 7.42
N VAL A 48 1.05 7.48 6.26
CA VAL A 48 1.08 8.30 5.05
C VAL A 48 -0.33 8.55 4.52
N HIS A 49 -1.18 7.52 4.51
CA HIS A 49 -2.56 7.60 4.06
C HIS A 49 -3.38 8.60 4.89
N VAL A 50 -3.31 8.47 6.22
CA VAL A 50 -4.06 9.32 7.15
C VAL A 50 -3.56 10.76 7.06
N LEU A 51 -2.24 10.98 7.04
CA LEU A 51 -1.67 12.32 6.95
C LEU A 51 -2.02 13.01 5.63
N ALA A 52 -1.90 12.30 4.50
CA ALA A 52 -2.19 12.87 3.19
C ALA A 52 -3.66 13.26 3.03
N LEU A 53 -4.60 12.41 3.46
CA LEU A 53 -6.03 12.72 3.39
C LEU A 53 -6.46 13.78 4.42
N SER A 54 -5.88 13.75 5.62
CA SER A 54 -6.13 14.81 6.60
C SER A 54 -5.64 16.15 6.08
N HIS A 55 -4.47 16.19 5.44
CA HIS A 55 -3.95 17.41 4.85
C HIS A 55 -4.84 17.91 3.71
N ALA A 56 -5.27 17.02 2.82
CA ALA A 56 -6.23 17.37 1.77
C ALA A 56 -7.53 17.97 2.34
N SER A 57 -8.04 17.43 3.45
CA SER A 57 -9.23 17.95 4.13
C SER A 57 -8.98 19.33 4.76
N GLU A 58 -7.83 19.54 5.38
CA GLU A 58 -7.44 20.84 5.96
C GLU A 58 -7.26 21.89 4.84
N LEU A 59 -6.60 21.53 3.73
CA LEU A 59 -6.48 22.37 2.53
C LEU A 59 -7.85 22.74 1.94
N ARG A 60 -8.76 21.76 1.78
CA ARG A 60 -10.13 21.98 1.27
C ARG A 60 -10.94 22.92 2.17
N SER A 61 -10.75 22.80 3.48
CA SER A 61 -11.42 23.66 4.46
C SER A 61 -10.73 25.02 4.64
N ARG A 62 -9.65 25.28 3.89
CA ARG A 62 -8.76 26.45 4.06
C ARG A 62 -8.32 26.63 5.52
N LEU A 63 -8.32 25.54 6.28
CA LEU A 63 -7.82 25.54 7.65
C LEU A 63 -6.30 25.62 7.56
N SER A 64 -5.74 26.61 8.24
CA SER A 64 -4.32 26.97 8.22
C SER A 64 -3.46 26.00 9.01
N LYS A 65 -3.62 24.70 8.77
CA LYS A 65 -2.85 23.67 9.45
C LYS A 65 -2.12 22.83 8.41
N ARG A 66 -0.81 22.90 8.51
CA ARG A 66 0.11 22.11 7.72
C ARG A 66 0.29 20.76 8.39
N ILE A 67 0.13 19.68 7.62
CA ILE A 67 0.41 18.33 8.09
C ILE A 67 1.63 17.81 7.33
N PRO A 68 2.84 17.88 7.94
CA PRO A 68 4.04 17.40 7.30
C PRO A 68 4.03 15.88 7.24
N ILE A 69 4.29 15.33 6.05
CA ILE A 69 4.65 13.93 5.84
C ILE A 69 6.18 13.87 5.80
N SER A 70 6.81 12.96 6.54
CA SER A 70 8.28 12.88 6.57
C SER A 70 8.81 11.98 5.46
N GLU A 71 10.04 12.26 5.01
CA GLU A 71 10.73 11.41 4.04
C GLU A 71 10.92 9.98 4.56
N GLN A 72 11.20 9.82 5.87
CA GLN A 72 11.30 8.52 6.53
C GLN A 72 10.00 7.69 6.45
N GLN A 73 8.83 8.33 6.55
CA GLN A 73 7.54 7.64 6.41
C GLN A 73 7.34 7.13 4.97
N ILE A 74 7.77 7.91 3.97
CA ILE A 74 7.73 7.52 2.57
C ILE A 74 8.74 6.42 2.28
N ASP A 75 9.97 6.51 2.77
CA ASP A 75 10.99 5.49 2.56
C ASP A 75 10.59 4.15 3.17
N SER A 76 10.02 4.18 4.38
CA SER A 76 9.47 2.97 5.01
C SER A 76 8.35 2.35 4.17
N LEU A 77 7.47 3.17 3.59
CA LEU A 77 6.40 2.69 2.72
C LEU A 77 6.94 2.07 1.43
N LEU A 78 7.89 2.75 0.78
CA LEU A 78 8.50 2.30 -0.48
C LEU A 78 9.24 0.97 -0.30
N TRP A 79 9.85 0.74 0.85
CA TRP A 79 10.54 -0.52 1.19
C TRP A 79 9.61 -1.74 1.15
N HIS A 80 8.34 -1.58 1.53
CA HIS A 80 7.36 -2.66 1.55
C HIS A 80 6.52 -2.77 0.25
N CYS A 81 6.87 -1.98 -0.77
CA CYS A 81 6.09 -1.86 -1.98
C CYS A 81 6.71 -2.65 -3.15
N ASP A 82 5.86 -3.16 -4.04
CA ASP A 82 6.34 -3.69 -5.33
C ASP A 82 6.88 -2.53 -6.17
N LYS A 83 7.97 -2.77 -6.92
CA LYS A 83 8.70 -1.72 -7.67
C LYS A 83 7.79 -0.78 -8.49
N LYS A 84 6.78 -1.34 -9.17
CA LYS A 84 5.82 -0.58 -9.98
C LYS A 84 4.96 0.38 -9.16
N ASP A 85 4.56 -0.03 -7.96
CA ASP A 85 3.76 0.80 -7.05
C ASP A 85 4.67 1.80 -6.32
N ALA A 86 5.90 1.39 -5.97
CA ALA A 86 6.92 2.26 -5.40
C ALA A 86 7.23 3.48 -6.29
N ASP A 87 7.44 3.26 -7.59
CA ASP A 87 7.72 4.35 -8.54
C ASP A 87 6.55 5.36 -8.60
N LYS A 88 5.30 4.87 -8.63
CA LYS A 88 4.11 5.73 -8.65
C LYS A 88 3.97 6.55 -7.37
N ILE A 89 4.18 5.93 -6.21
CA ILE A 89 4.11 6.59 -4.92
C ILE A 89 5.20 7.64 -4.80
N LYS A 90 6.43 7.31 -5.22
CA LYS A 90 7.56 8.24 -5.24
C LYS A 90 7.29 9.45 -6.14
N SER A 91 6.76 9.23 -7.35
CA SER A 91 6.39 10.35 -8.23
C SER A 91 5.28 11.22 -7.64
N ALA A 92 4.26 10.62 -7.02
CA ALA A 92 3.20 11.37 -6.35
C ALA A 92 3.71 12.17 -5.15
N TRP A 93 4.64 11.58 -4.37
CA TRP A 93 5.31 12.23 -3.27
C TRP A 93 6.15 13.44 -3.72
N LEU A 94 6.96 13.28 -4.76
CA LEU A 94 7.78 14.37 -5.30
C LEU A 94 6.91 15.53 -5.81
N ASN A 95 5.79 15.23 -6.47
CA ASN A 95 4.83 16.26 -6.90
C ASN A 95 4.20 17.00 -5.71
N TYR A 96 3.80 16.25 -4.67
CA TYR A 96 3.29 16.84 -3.44
C TYR A 96 4.33 17.75 -2.77
N LYS A 97 5.60 17.31 -2.70
CA LYS A 97 6.69 18.09 -2.11
C LYS A 97 7.06 19.35 -2.90
N ASP A 98 6.99 19.28 -4.22
CA ASP A 98 7.22 20.41 -5.10
C ASP A 98 6.16 21.51 -4.87
N ILE A 99 4.88 21.13 -4.88
CA ILE A 99 3.77 22.05 -4.60
C ILE A 99 3.86 22.59 -3.17
N GLU A 100 4.19 21.73 -2.19
CA GLU A 100 4.42 22.15 -0.81
C GLU A 100 5.54 23.21 -0.72
N SER A 101 6.64 23.03 -1.46
CA SER A 101 7.75 23.98 -1.47
C SER A 101 7.39 25.30 -2.14
N ARG A 102 6.55 25.27 -3.18
CA ARG A 102 6.05 26.48 -3.88
C ARG A 102 5.08 27.27 -3.03
N ALA A 103 4.20 26.58 -2.29
CA ALA A 103 3.25 27.20 -1.37
C ALA A 103 3.92 27.87 -0.16
N GLY A 104 5.18 27.53 0.17
CA GLY A 104 5.97 28.20 1.21
C GLY A 104 5.28 28.30 2.58
N ASP A 105 5.80 29.15 3.48
CA ASP A 105 5.13 29.51 4.75
C ASP A 105 4.30 30.81 4.62
N GLU A 106 4.37 31.49 3.48
CA GLU A 106 3.80 32.84 3.27
C GLU A 106 2.50 32.83 2.45
N TYR A 107 2.26 31.83 1.59
CA TYR A 107 1.06 31.81 0.72
C TYR A 107 -0.21 31.30 1.43
N TRP A 108 -0.12 30.82 2.68
CA TRP A 108 -1.28 30.35 3.47
C TRP A 108 -2.31 31.44 3.77
N GLN A 109 -1.92 32.72 3.66
CA GLN A 109 -2.81 33.87 3.80
C GLN A 109 -3.06 34.58 2.47
N ASP A 110 -2.55 34.06 1.36
CA ASP A 110 -2.71 34.70 0.05
C ASP A 110 -3.96 34.14 -0.67
N PRO A 111 -5.07 34.90 -0.70
CA PRO A 111 -6.27 34.51 -1.43
C PRO A 111 -6.08 34.47 -2.96
N SER A 112 -4.94 34.92 -3.48
CA SER A 112 -4.57 34.85 -4.91
C SER A 112 -3.81 33.58 -5.28
N PHE A 113 -3.39 32.76 -4.31
CA PHE A 113 -2.79 31.46 -4.58
C PHE A 113 -3.86 30.53 -5.19
N ASN A 114 -3.73 30.26 -6.48
CA ASN A 114 -4.69 29.49 -7.28
C ASN A 114 -4.38 27.98 -7.32
N GLU A 115 -3.21 27.57 -6.83
CA GLU A 115 -2.76 26.18 -6.85
C GLU A 115 -3.30 25.36 -5.66
N TRP A 116 -4.21 25.90 -4.83
CA TRP A 116 -4.82 25.16 -3.71
C TRP A 116 -5.51 23.88 -4.18
N ASP A 117 -6.22 23.93 -5.31
CA ASP A 117 -6.89 22.76 -5.89
C ASP A 117 -5.86 21.72 -6.38
N GLU A 118 -4.72 22.18 -6.91
CA GLU A 118 -3.62 21.31 -7.32
C GLU A 118 -2.96 20.64 -6.11
N TYR A 119 -2.84 21.36 -4.99
CA TYR A 119 -2.28 20.83 -3.76
C TYR A 119 -3.19 19.79 -3.12
N VAL A 120 -4.50 20.07 -3.07
CA VAL A 120 -5.52 19.09 -2.66
C VAL A 120 -5.45 17.85 -3.53
N ALA A 121 -5.41 18.01 -4.86
CA ALA A 121 -5.33 16.89 -5.79
C ALA A 121 -4.05 16.06 -5.62
N ALA A 122 -2.91 16.70 -5.35
CA ALA A 122 -1.65 16.01 -5.09
C ALA A 122 -1.68 15.21 -3.78
N ALA A 123 -2.22 15.80 -2.71
CA ALA A 123 -2.39 15.14 -1.41
C ALA A 123 -3.37 13.96 -1.51
N GLU A 124 -4.50 14.12 -2.21
CA GLU A 124 -5.46 13.04 -2.45
C GLU A 124 -4.87 11.90 -3.28
N LYS A 125 -4.14 12.24 -4.34
CA LYS A 125 -3.45 11.24 -5.17
C LYS A 125 -2.47 10.42 -4.33
N LEU A 126 -1.68 11.06 -3.47
CA LEU A 126 -0.78 10.37 -2.55
C LEU A 126 -1.57 9.51 -1.54
N GLY A 127 -2.61 10.04 -0.92
CA GLY A 127 -3.45 9.30 0.02
C GLY A 127 -4.13 8.08 -0.62
N HIS A 128 -4.62 8.19 -1.85
CA HIS A 128 -5.26 7.09 -2.55
C HIS A 128 -4.26 5.99 -2.97
N LEU A 129 -3.05 6.36 -3.38
CA LEU A 129 -2.00 5.40 -3.73
C LEU A 129 -1.47 4.63 -2.51
N THR A 130 -1.56 5.23 -1.32
CA THR A 130 -1.10 4.64 -0.05
C THR A 130 -2.21 3.98 0.76
N LYS A 131 -3.43 3.88 0.21
CA LYS A 131 -4.55 3.21 0.85
C LYS A 131 -4.20 1.75 1.19
N LYS A 132 -4.67 1.31 2.35
CA LYS A 132 -4.55 -0.09 2.80
C LYS A 132 -5.06 -1.07 1.74
N LYS A 133 -4.34 -2.19 1.57
CA LYS A 133 -4.65 -3.28 0.63
C LYS A 133 -5.25 -4.49 1.37
#